data_AF-A0A2B7XJC2-F1
#
_entry.id   AF-A0A2B7XJC2-F1
#
_cell.length_a   1.000
_cell.length_b   1.000
_cell.length_c   1.000
_cell.angle_alpha   90.00
_cell.angle_beta   90.00
_cell.angle_gamma   90.00
#
_symmetry.space_group_name_H-M   'P 1'
#
loop_
_entity.id
_entity.type
_entity.pdbx_description
1 polymer ?
#
loop_
_entity_poly.entity_id
_entity_poly.type
_entity_poly.pdbx_seq_one_letter_code
_entity_poly.pdbx_strand_id
1 'polypeptide(L)'
;MSAPKQPAVSFKGPTGSFLVELLTYNGAPFHDHWALWVSLHDDPNFGVYIHATGDVRNGFTFELKRSYHLDEASDSIPTTRIPLQWVDAEHFDEKAMFNDGKETFDHVPVCEFETSVHKVEAPKKSLNSVGDQGTPGKKIVQRDCQTWIVEAADQLVQDGIFNKDVAAFLHSIQQ
;
A
#
# COMPACT_ATOMS: atom_id res chain seq x y z
N MET A 1 -9.20 -23.62 10.36
CA MET A 1 -8.39 -22.48 10.84
C MET A 1 -9.29 -21.26 10.82
N SER A 2 -9.34 -20.46 11.88
CA SER A 2 -10.16 -19.23 11.90
C SER A 2 -9.48 -18.20 10.99
N ALA A 3 -10.25 -17.42 10.24
CA ALA A 3 -9.70 -16.35 9.43
C ALA A 3 -8.92 -15.36 10.33
N PRO A 4 -7.77 -14.83 9.88
CA PRO A 4 -7.05 -13.78 10.58
C PRO A 4 -8.01 -12.63 10.93
N LYS A 5 -8.00 -12.22 12.20
CA LYS A 5 -8.82 -11.08 12.64
C LYS A 5 -8.14 -9.79 12.22
N GLN A 6 -8.94 -8.77 11.91
CA GLN A 6 -8.44 -7.42 11.73
C GLN A 6 -7.54 -7.02 12.92
N PRO A 7 -6.37 -6.41 12.67
CA PRO A 7 -5.49 -5.93 13.73
C PRO A 7 -6.24 -5.03 14.70
N ALA A 8 -6.13 -5.33 16.00
CA ALA A 8 -6.70 -4.52 17.05
C ALA A 8 -5.78 -3.33 17.34
N VAL A 9 -5.82 -2.31 16.48
CA VAL A 9 -4.99 -1.11 16.61
C VAL A 9 -5.65 -0.11 17.56
N SER A 10 -4.91 0.34 18.57
CA SER A 10 -5.37 1.39 19.48
C SER A 10 -5.53 2.72 18.75
N PHE A 11 -6.53 3.52 19.13
CA PHE A 11 -6.72 4.87 18.59
C PHE A 11 -5.53 5.81 18.90
N LYS A 12 -4.83 5.58 20.01
CA LYS A 12 -3.60 6.27 20.36
C LYS A 12 -2.40 5.33 20.24
N GLY A 13 -1.44 5.73 19.42
CA GLY A 13 -0.16 5.05 19.28
C GLY A 13 0.87 5.50 20.31
N PRO A 14 2.06 4.86 20.30
CA PRO A 14 3.22 5.39 20.98
C PRO A 14 3.58 6.80 20.46
N THR A 15 4.24 7.59 21.28
CA THR A 15 4.62 8.97 20.93
C THR A 15 5.59 8.98 19.75
N GLY A 16 5.27 9.76 18.72
CA GLY A 16 6.08 9.91 17.51
C GLY A 16 5.84 8.83 16.45
N SER A 17 5.23 7.70 16.81
CA SER A 17 4.90 6.64 15.85
C SER A 17 3.82 7.11 14.87
N PHE A 18 3.85 6.59 13.65
CA PHE A 18 2.86 6.89 12.61
C PHE A 18 1.89 5.72 12.46
N LEU A 19 0.61 6.04 12.28
CA LEU A 19 -0.39 5.02 11.97
C LEU A 19 -0.34 4.70 10.49
N VAL A 20 -0.11 3.43 10.17
CA VAL A 20 -0.27 2.93 8.81
C VAL A 20 -1.66 2.33 8.66
N GLU A 21 -2.39 2.80 7.65
CA GLU A 21 -3.74 2.36 7.32
C GLU A 21 -3.76 1.73 5.91
N LEU A 22 -4.66 0.77 5.69
CA LEU A 22 -5.07 0.35 4.37
C LEU A 22 -6.27 1.20 3.94
N LEU A 23 -6.14 1.87 2.79
CA LEU A 23 -7.26 2.50 2.10
C LEU A 23 -7.82 1.52 1.08
N THR A 24 -9.14 1.32 1.08
CA THR A 24 -9.83 0.55 0.05
C THR A 24 -10.79 1.43 -0.74
N TYR A 25 -10.82 1.24 -2.06
CA TYR A 25 -11.70 1.95 -2.98
C TYR A 25 -12.52 0.94 -3.76
N ASN A 26 -13.85 1.06 -3.72
CA ASN A 26 -14.75 0.13 -4.40
C ASN A 26 -14.42 0.04 -5.89
N GLY A 27 -13.94 -1.13 -6.32
CA GLY A 27 -13.50 -1.39 -7.68
C GLY A 27 -14.57 -1.97 -8.60
N ALA A 28 -15.80 -2.20 -8.10
CA ALA A 28 -16.82 -2.95 -8.81
C ALA A 28 -17.05 -2.42 -10.25
N PRO A 29 -17.04 -3.30 -11.27
CA PRO A 29 -17.10 -4.77 -11.20
C PRO A 29 -15.76 -5.50 -11.05
N PHE A 30 -14.65 -4.78 -10.85
CA PHE A 30 -13.30 -5.34 -10.64
C PHE A 30 -12.96 -5.43 -9.15
N HIS A 31 -11.75 -5.90 -8.84
CA HIS A 31 -11.19 -5.89 -7.48
C HIS A 31 -11.02 -4.46 -6.98
N ASP A 32 -11.19 -4.28 -5.66
CA ASP A 32 -11.00 -2.99 -5.00
C ASP A 32 -9.57 -2.48 -5.20
N HIS A 33 -9.42 -1.17 -5.35
CA HIS A 33 -8.09 -0.57 -5.35
C HIS A 33 -7.60 -0.38 -3.92
N TRP A 34 -6.37 -0.79 -3.65
CA TRP A 34 -5.74 -0.71 -2.33
C TRP A 34 -4.53 0.23 -2.34
N ALA A 35 -4.35 0.94 -1.24
CA ALA A 35 -3.18 1.78 -0.98
C ALA A 35 -2.82 1.78 0.50
N LEU A 36 -1.54 1.97 0.82
CA LEU A 36 -1.11 2.29 2.18
C LEU A 36 -1.21 3.80 2.39
N TRP A 37 -1.60 4.17 3.61
CA TRP A 37 -1.74 5.55 4.02
C TRP A 37 -0.99 5.80 5.32
N VAL A 38 -0.21 6.88 5.32
CA VAL A 38 0.50 7.37 6.49
C VAL A 38 0.05 8.82 6.71
N SER A 39 -0.77 9.04 7.73
CA SER A 39 -1.29 10.37 8.06
C SER A 39 -0.29 11.19 8.89
N LEU A 40 -0.40 12.51 8.80
CA LEU A 40 0.21 13.43 9.76
C LEU A 40 -0.48 13.29 11.12
N HIS A 41 0.26 13.39 12.22
CA HIS A 41 -0.30 13.19 13.57
C HIS A 41 -1.47 14.11 13.90
N ASP A 42 -1.44 15.35 13.42
CA ASP A 42 -2.43 16.37 13.74
C ASP A 42 -3.57 16.46 12.70
N ASP A 43 -3.43 15.80 11.54
CA ASP A 43 -4.43 15.78 10.49
C ASP A 43 -4.52 14.39 9.84
N PRO A 44 -5.55 13.58 10.18
CA PRO A 44 -5.69 12.23 9.65
C PRO A 44 -6.03 12.18 8.15
N ASN A 45 -6.42 13.31 7.54
CA ASN A 45 -6.78 13.40 6.11
C ASN A 45 -5.63 13.96 5.26
N PHE A 46 -4.55 14.41 5.89
CA PHE A 46 -3.31 14.84 5.23
C PHE A 46 -2.21 13.80 5.44
N GLY A 47 -1.55 13.37 4.37
CA GLY A 47 -0.69 12.20 4.46
C GLY A 47 0.14 11.88 3.25
N VAL A 48 0.81 10.74 3.33
CA VAL A 48 1.48 10.09 2.20
C VAL A 48 0.61 8.92 1.73
N TYR A 49 0.25 8.95 0.46
CA TYR A 49 -0.49 7.89 -0.22
C TYR A 49 0.48 7.01 -1.01
N ILE A 50 0.50 5.71 -0.74
CA ILE A 50 1.50 4.80 -1.28
C ILE A 50 0.78 3.65 -1.98
N HIS A 51 0.99 3.51 -3.29
CA HIS A 51 0.29 2.47 -4.05
C HIS A 51 1.05 2.03 -5.31
N ALA A 52 0.59 0.94 -5.89
CA ALA A 52 0.87 0.59 -7.27
C ALA A 52 -0.24 1.16 -8.16
N THR A 53 0.10 2.15 -9.00
CA THR A 53 -0.81 2.79 -9.96
C THR A 53 -0.69 2.15 -11.34
N GLY A 54 -1.79 1.97 -12.06
CA GLY A 54 -1.81 1.40 -13.40
C GLY A 54 -2.90 0.36 -13.58
N ASP A 55 -2.74 -0.50 -14.58
CA ASP A 55 -3.72 -1.52 -14.91
C ASP A 55 -3.05 -2.75 -15.50
N VAL A 56 -3.79 -3.86 -15.52
CA VAL A 56 -3.31 -5.17 -15.98
C VAL A 56 -2.74 -5.14 -17.41
N ARG A 57 -3.28 -4.28 -18.29
CA ARG A 57 -2.88 -4.19 -19.70
C ARG A 57 -1.61 -3.38 -19.87
N ASN A 58 -1.40 -2.34 -19.07
CA ASN A 58 -0.26 -1.44 -19.17
C ASN A 58 0.87 -1.79 -18.19
N GLY A 59 0.57 -2.59 -17.17
CA GLY A 59 1.43 -2.78 -15.99
C GLY A 59 1.15 -1.72 -14.93
N PHE A 60 1.75 -1.94 -13.76
CA PHE A 60 1.65 -1.06 -12.61
C PHE A 60 3.01 -0.41 -12.34
N THR A 61 2.97 0.79 -11.77
CA THR A 61 4.12 1.58 -11.34
C THR A 61 3.95 1.94 -9.88
N PHE A 62 5.01 1.85 -9.09
CA PHE A 62 5.01 2.34 -7.71
C PHE A 62 4.91 3.86 -7.70
N GLU A 63 3.99 4.42 -6.92
CA GLU A 63 3.78 5.87 -6.79
C GLU A 63 3.56 6.27 -5.33
N LEU A 64 4.17 7.38 -4.95
CA LEU A 64 4.06 8.06 -3.67
C LEU A 64 3.42 9.44 -3.92
N LYS A 65 2.23 9.68 -3.39
CA LYS A 65 1.65 11.03 -3.35
C LYS A 65 1.98 11.63 -1.99
N ARG A 66 2.93 12.57 -2.01
CA ARG A 66 3.40 13.31 -0.83
C ARG A 66 2.39 14.40 -0.49
N SER A 67 2.18 14.69 0.79
CA SER A 67 1.36 15.83 1.24
C SER A 67 -0.04 15.83 0.61
N TYR A 68 -0.61 14.65 0.44
CA TYR A 68 -1.89 14.44 -0.22
C TYR A 68 -3.03 14.72 0.75
N HIS A 69 -4.10 15.37 0.29
CA HIS A 69 -5.33 15.54 1.05
C HIS A 69 -6.42 14.60 0.51
N LEU A 70 -6.90 13.67 1.35
CA LEU A 70 -7.94 12.71 0.95
C LEU A 70 -9.27 13.39 0.55
N ASP A 71 -9.58 14.53 1.15
CA ASP A 71 -10.83 15.26 0.91
C ASP A 71 -10.78 16.12 -0.37
N GLU A 72 -9.58 16.41 -0.87
CA GLU A 72 -9.35 17.20 -2.10
C GLU A 72 -9.05 16.31 -3.31
N ALA A 73 -8.97 15.00 -3.09
CA ALA A 73 -8.76 13.99 -4.11
C ALA A 73 -9.85 14.06 -5.20
N SER A 74 -9.46 14.47 -6.41
CA SER A 74 -10.38 14.54 -7.56
C SER A 74 -10.99 13.20 -7.96
N ASP A 75 -10.34 12.09 -7.59
CA ASP A 75 -10.58 10.79 -8.22
C ASP A 75 -11.39 9.80 -7.36
N SER A 76 -11.44 9.96 -6.02
CA SER A 76 -12.41 9.33 -5.11
C SER A 76 -11.99 9.41 -3.63
N ILE A 77 -12.97 9.39 -2.73
CA ILE A 77 -12.80 9.19 -1.29
C ILE A 77 -12.69 7.67 -1.02
N PRO A 78 -11.78 7.21 -0.16
CA PRO A 78 -11.70 5.79 0.19
C PRO A 78 -13.03 5.28 0.77
N THR A 79 -13.44 4.11 0.31
CA THR A 79 -14.65 3.42 0.81
C THR A 79 -14.46 2.97 2.25
N THR A 80 -13.27 2.46 2.60
CA THR A 80 -12.92 2.16 3.98
C THR A 80 -11.48 2.52 4.30
N ARG A 81 -11.24 2.82 5.58
CA ARG A 81 -9.92 3.00 6.19
C ARG A 81 -9.74 1.93 7.25
N ILE A 82 -8.74 1.06 7.09
CA ILE A 82 -8.48 -0.03 8.01
C ILE A 82 -7.13 0.22 8.70
N PRO A 83 -7.12 0.58 9.99
CA PRO A 83 -5.88 0.69 10.77
C PRO A 83 -5.13 -0.64 10.77
N LEU A 84 -3.87 -0.63 10.33
CA LEU A 84 -3.03 -1.83 10.28
C LEU A 84 -2.13 -1.92 11.51
N GLN A 85 -1.29 -0.90 11.74
CA GLN A 85 -0.32 -0.88 12.83
C GLN A 85 0.27 0.53 13.03
N TRP A 86 0.65 0.83 14.28
CA TRP A 86 1.57 1.93 14.60
C TRP A 86 3.01 1.51 14.33
N VAL A 87 3.72 2.28 13.51
CA VAL A 87 5.14 2.07 13.18
C VAL A 87 5.96 3.18 13.81
N ASP A 88 7.08 2.82 14.41
CA ASP A 88 7.92 3.76 15.15
C ASP A 88 8.55 4.82 14.25
N ALA A 89 8.72 6.02 14.82
CA ALA A 89 9.20 7.21 14.11
C ALA A 89 10.56 7.00 13.42
N GLU A 90 11.37 6.08 13.94
CA GLU A 90 12.71 5.79 13.40
C GLU A 90 12.69 5.28 11.96
N HIS A 91 11.58 4.68 11.52
CA HIS A 91 11.42 4.20 10.15
C HIS A 91 10.97 5.29 9.17
N PHE A 92 10.70 6.51 9.65
CA PHE A 92 10.17 7.62 8.86
C PHE A 92 11.07 8.87 8.92
N ASP A 93 11.16 9.58 7.80
CA ASP A 93 11.71 10.95 7.75
C ASP A 93 10.54 11.88 7.44
N GLU A 94 9.84 12.35 8.48
CA GLU A 94 8.63 13.16 8.35
C GLU A 94 8.85 14.37 7.43
N LYS A 95 9.98 15.07 7.57
CA LYS A 95 10.24 16.26 6.78
C LYS A 95 10.35 15.92 5.29
N ALA A 96 11.11 14.89 4.94
CA ALA A 96 11.24 14.46 3.56
C ALA A 96 9.93 13.88 3.02
N MET A 97 9.23 13.09 3.84
CA MET A 97 7.98 12.42 3.47
C MET A 97 6.85 13.36 3.14
N PHE A 98 6.75 14.45 3.91
CA PHE A 98 5.70 15.45 3.73
C PHE A 98 6.14 16.63 2.86
N ASN A 99 7.33 16.59 2.24
CA ASN A 99 7.78 17.56 1.23
C ASN A 99 7.49 19.04 1.57
N ASP A 100 7.75 19.46 2.81
CA ASP A 100 7.42 20.79 3.33
C ASP A 100 5.95 21.23 3.11
N GLY A 101 5.03 20.26 3.09
CA GLY A 101 3.60 20.44 2.86
C GLY A 101 3.18 20.61 1.40
N LYS A 102 4.08 20.44 0.44
CA LYS A 102 3.78 20.63 -1.00
C LYS A 102 3.42 19.32 -1.66
N GLU A 103 2.19 19.23 -2.14
CA GLU A 103 1.73 18.06 -2.89
C GLU A 103 2.64 17.75 -4.07
N THR A 104 3.08 16.50 -4.17
CA THR A 104 3.84 16.01 -5.32
C THR A 104 3.68 14.51 -5.51
N PHE A 105 3.90 14.07 -6.74
CA PHE A 105 3.92 12.67 -7.13
C PHE A 105 5.38 12.26 -7.28
N ASP A 106 5.77 11.22 -6.56
CA ASP A 106 7.14 10.76 -6.47
C ASP A 106 7.19 9.24 -6.66
N HIS A 107 8.37 8.76 -7.02
CA HIS A 107 8.68 7.34 -7.21
C HIS A 107 9.92 6.92 -6.42
N VAL A 108 10.58 7.87 -5.75
CA VAL A 108 11.82 7.62 -4.99
C VAL A 108 11.50 7.58 -3.50
N PRO A 109 11.83 6.49 -2.79
CA PRO A 109 11.65 6.43 -1.34
C PRO A 109 12.63 7.38 -0.63
N VAL A 110 12.16 8.03 0.45
CA VAL A 110 12.98 8.96 1.26
C VAL A 110 13.20 8.49 2.70
N CYS A 111 12.52 7.42 3.13
CA CYS A 111 12.67 6.84 4.46
C CYS A 111 12.78 5.31 4.41
N GLU A 112 13.03 4.68 5.56
CA GLU A 112 13.20 3.22 5.65
C GLU A 112 11.90 2.48 5.33
N PHE A 113 10.76 2.96 5.82
CA PHE A 113 9.45 2.40 5.51
C PHE A 113 9.21 2.35 3.99
N GLU A 114 9.40 3.49 3.31
CA GLU A 114 9.23 3.60 1.86
C GLU A 114 10.25 2.74 1.10
N THR A 115 11.49 2.71 1.58
CA THR A 115 12.54 1.88 0.98
C THR A 115 12.19 0.40 1.08
N SER A 116 11.63 -0.04 2.20
CA SER A 116 11.16 -1.41 2.41
C SER A 116 10.06 -1.78 1.41
N VAL A 117 8.99 -0.98 1.29
CA VAL A 117 7.92 -1.28 0.33
C VAL A 117 8.39 -1.21 -1.12
N HIS A 118 9.33 -0.32 -1.44
CA HIS A 118 9.91 -0.17 -2.79
C HIS A 118 10.77 -1.37 -3.23
N LYS A 119 11.24 -2.23 -2.30
CA LYS A 119 11.93 -3.49 -2.66
C LYS A 119 11.01 -4.45 -3.43
N VAL A 120 9.68 -4.33 -3.26
CA VAL A 120 8.71 -5.14 -3.97
C VAL A 120 8.42 -4.52 -5.33
N GLU A 121 8.88 -5.20 -6.38
CA GLU A 121 8.62 -4.75 -7.74
C GLU A 121 7.11 -4.63 -8.02
N ALA A 122 6.70 -3.47 -8.51
CA ALA A 122 5.33 -3.26 -8.99
C ALA A 122 4.98 -4.28 -10.09
N PRO A 123 3.72 -4.77 -10.14
CA PRO A 123 3.30 -5.76 -11.12
C PRO A 123 3.58 -5.33 -12.57
N LYS A 124 4.45 -6.07 -13.26
CA LYS A 124 4.74 -5.85 -14.68
C LYS A 124 3.59 -6.35 -15.55
N LYS A 125 3.44 -5.76 -16.74
CA LYS A 125 2.42 -6.12 -17.74
C LYS A 125 2.31 -7.63 -17.93
N SER A 126 1.10 -8.18 -17.84
CA SER A 126 0.85 -9.55 -18.28
C SER A 126 0.80 -9.58 -19.81
N LEU A 127 1.95 -9.87 -20.44
CA LEU A 127 1.98 -10.10 -21.89
C LEU A 127 1.38 -11.48 -22.19
N ASN A 128 0.08 -11.51 -22.47
CA ASN A 128 -0.44 -12.52 -23.39
C ASN A 128 0.07 -12.16 -24.79
N SER A 129 1.26 -12.65 -25.15
CA SER A 129 1.62 -12.71 -26.57
C SER A 129 0.81 -13.84 -27.20
N VAL A 130 -0.19 -13.47 -28.00
CA VAL A 130 -0.87 -14.40 -28.93
C VAL A 130 0.17 -14.87 -29.94
N GLY A 131 0.91 -15.92 -29.58
CA GLY A 131 2.04 -16.42 -30.37
C GLY A 131 3.05 -17.25 -29.58
N ASP A 132 3.03 -17.20 -28.24
CA ASP A 132 3.95 -18.03 -27.46
C ASP A 132 3.42 -19.47 -27.39
N GLN A 133 4.10 -20.39 -28.06
CA GLN A 133 3.91 -21.83 -27.92
C GLN A 133 4.40 -22.31 -26.53
N GLY A 134 3.92 -21.66 -25.47
CA GLY A 134 4.18 -22.03 -24.09
C GLY A 134 3.22 -23.14 -23.66
N THR A 135 3.80 -24.22 -23.15
CA THR A 135 3.12 -25.40 -22.57
C THR A 135 1.78 -25.07 -21.88
N PRO A 136 0.68 -25.76 -22.24
CA PRO A 136 -0.61 -25.55 -21.59
C PRO A 136 -0.53 -26.02 -20.13
N GLY A 137 -0.74 -25.11 -19.17
CA GLY A 137 -0.98 -25.51 -17.78
C GLY A 137 -0.45 -24.61 -16.66
N LYS A 138 0.38 -23.60 -16.92
CA LYS A 138 0.74 -22.64 -15.86
C LYS A 138 -0.37 -21.60 -15.72
N LYS A 139 -1.18 -21.70 -14.66
CA LYS A 139 -2.02 -20.60 -14.19
C LYS A 139 -1.11 -19.40 -13.92
N ILE A 140 -1.16 -18.39 -14.79
CA ILE A 140 -0.51 -17.12 -14.54
C ILE A 140 -1.37 -16.42 -13.49
N VAL A 141 -0.85 -16.30 -12.27
CA VAL A 141 -1.47 -15.46 -11.24
C VAL A 141 -1.27 -14.02 -11.68
N GLN A 142 -2.37 -13.34 -12.01
CA GLN A 142 -2.35 -11.94 -12.39
C GLN A 142 -2.04 -11.12 -11.12
N ARG A 143 -0.91 -10.41 -11.12
CA ARG A 143 -0.55 -9.49 -10.02
C ARG A 143 -1.21 -8.13 -10.26
N ASP A 144 -1.80 -7.56 -9.22
CA ASP A 144 -2.51 -6.27 -9.20
C ASP A 144 -2.08 -5.43 -7.98
N CYS A 145 -2.77 -4.31 -7.73
CA CYS A 145 -2.46 -3.44 -6.60
C CYS A 145 -2.64 -4.13 -5.23
N GLN A 146 -3.64 -5.00 -5.06
CA GLN A 146 -3.81 -5.75 -3.81
C GLN A 146 -2.66 -6.73 -3.61
N THR A 147 -2.26 -7.44 -4.67
CA THR A 147 -1.12 -8.36 -4.62
C THR A 147 0.16 -7.62 -4.24
N TRP A 148 0.38 -6.43 -4.80
CA TRP A 148 1.53 -5.59 -4.44
C TRP A 148 1.50 -5.16 -2.97
N ILE A 149 0.34 -4.75 -2.43
CA ILE A 149 0.21 -4.36 -1.01
C ILE A 149 0.51 -5.54 -0.08
N VAL A 150 0.00 -6.73 -0.42
CA VAL A 150 0.23 -7.95 0.36
C VAL A 150 1.72 -8.32 0.37
N GLU A 151 2.37 -8.30 -0.78
CA GLU A 151 3.82 -8.57 -0.89
C GLU A 151 4.65 -7.47 -0.21
N ALA A 152 4.24 -6.21 -0.29
CA ALA A 152 4.88 -5.09 0.43
C ALA A 152 4.76 -5.26 1.95
N ALA A 153 3.62 -5.74 2.45
CA ALA A 153 3.46 -6.08 3.85
C ALA A 153 4.35 -7.26 4.28
N ASP A 154 4.49 -8.29 3.45
CA ASP A 154 5.43 -9.39 3.70
C ASP A 154 6.88 -8.88 3.77
N GLN A 155 7.25 -7.93 2.91
CA GLN A 155 8.57 -7.30 2.94
C GLN A 155 8.78 -6.45 4.20
N LEU A 156 7.79 -5.64 4.60
CA LEU A 156 7.83 -4.88 5.85
C LEU A 156 7.97 -5.79 7.08
N VAL A 157 7.37 -6.98 7.06
CA VAL A 157 7.54 -7.99 8.11
C VAL A 157 8.96 -8.57 8.11
N GLN A 158 9.54 -8.83 6.92
CA GLN A 158 10.91 -9.33 6.80
C GLN A 158 11.93 -8.32 7.33
N ASP A 159 11.70 -7.04 7.08
CA ASP A 159 12.55 -5.95 7.55
C ASP A 159 12.26 -5.56 9.02
N GLY A 160 11.28 -6.21 9.68
CA GLY A 160 10.96 -6.01 11.10
C GLY A 160 10.11 -4.78 11.40
N ILE A 161 9.56 -4.12 10.38
CA ILE A 161 8.76 -2.90 10.48
C ILE A 161 7.30 -3.22 10.80
N PHE A 162 6.76 -4.30 10.21
CA PHE A 162 5.41 -4.79 10.47
C PHE A 162 5.39 -6.08 11.31
N ASN A 163 4.32 -6.24 12.09
CA ASN A 163 4.00 -7.52 12.71
C ASN A 163 3.43 -8.50 11.69
N LYS A 164 3.76 -9.79 11.86
CA LYS A 164 3.28 -10.89 11.00
C LYS A 164 1.76 -10.96 10.88
N ASP A 165 1.04 -10.56 11.92
CA ASP A 165 -0.42 -10.57 11.95
C ASP A 165 -1.03 -9.56 10.95
N VAL A 166 -0.34 -8.45 10.67
CA VAL A 166 -0.77 -7.46 9.65
C VAL A 166 -0.73 -8.09 8.27
N ALA A 167 0.39 -8.70 7.89
CA ALA A 167 0.52 -9.38 6.61
C ALA A 167 -0.50 -10.53 6.49
N ALA A 168 -0.64 -11.37 7.54
CA ALA A 168 -1.62 -12.44 7.56
C ALA A 168 -3.07 -11.94 7.38
N PHE A 169 -3.42 -10.80 7.97
CA PHE A 169 -4.70 -10.16 7.76
C PHE A 169 -4.89 -9.70 6.30
N LEU A 170 -3.92 -8.99 5.73
CA LEU A 170 -3.99 -8.52 4.33
C LEU A 170 -4.15 -9.68 3.34
N HIS A 171 -3.39 -10.77 3.51
CA HIS A 171 -3.55 -12.01 2.76
C HIS A 171 -4.98 -12.59 2.85
N SER A 172 -5.66 -12.41 4.00
CA SER A 172 -6.98 -12.99 4.21
C SER A 172 -8.14 -12.21 3.60
N ILE A 173 -7.93 -10.92 3.32
CA ILE A 173 -8.94 -10.03 2.73
C ILE A 173 -8.67 -9.71 1.26
N GLN A 174 -7.56 -10.19 0.70
CA GLN A 174 -7.22 -10.07 -0.72
C GLN A 174 -8.28 -10.78 -1.59
N GLN A 175 -8.69 -10.11 -2.67
CA GLN A 175 -9.72 -10.58 -3.61
C GLN A 175 -9.13 -11.34 -4.79
#